data_AF-A0A914MH66-F1
#
_entry.id   AF-A0A914MH66-F1
#
_cell.length_a   1.000
_cell.length_b   1.000
_cell.length_c   1.000
_cell.angle_alpha   90.00
_cell.angle_beta   90.00
_cell.angle_gamma   90.00
#
_symmetry.space_group_name_H-M   'P 1'
#
loop_
_entity.id
_entity.type
_entity.pdbx_description
1 polymer ?
#
loop_
_entity_poly.entity_id
_entity_poly.type
_entity_poly.pdbx_seq_one_letter_code
_entity_poly.pdbx_strand_id
1 'polypeptide(L)'
;MVDHQSNNGLFGIEINSSLGTPLYQAYANNGPTWHIVLPASLLFIVALFGIILNSFVVIVTIATPTLRGSANYLMALICFCEVLHASGHSIFFVIAVTGKNFVPLLAANLLMIPSIFGLCTCMSLMLSAAADRLFAVAIPHLHKSICIEHKRTYLGAHTIFCALCGSYGLYFITAFSIKNANIPVTACIADILNGDKL
;
A
#
# COMPACT_ATOMS: atom_id res chain seq x y z
N MET A 1 -14.81 -20.40 33.85
CA MET A 1 -15.99 -20.06 33.04
C MET A 1 -15.42 -19.55 31.73
N VAL A 2 -15.43 -20.40 30.70
CA VAL A 2 -14.81 -20.11 29.40
C VAL A 2 -15.82 -19.25 28.65
N ASP A 3 -15.61 -17.95 28.63
CA ASP A 3 -16.40 -17.06 27.78
C ASP A 3 -16.09 -17.43 26.33
N HIS A 4 -17.05 -18.11 25.71
CA HIS A 4 -17.19 -18.16 24.25
C HIS A 4 -17.45 -16.73 23.77
N GLN A 5 -16.39 -15.92 23.65
CA GLN A 5 -16.44 -14.79 22.74
C GLN A 5 -16.61 -15.36 21.34
N SER A 6 -17.86 -15.29 20.87
CA SER A 6 -18.21 -15.43 19.46
C SER A 6 -17.20 -14.64 18.65
N ASN A 7 -16.32 -15.36 17.95
CA ASN A 7 -15.39 -14.85 16.96
C ASN A 7 -16.24 -14.28 15.81
N ASN A 8 -16.74 -13.07 15.99
CA ASN A 8 -17.44 -12.33 14.94
C ASN A 8 -16.41 -11.93 13.89
N GLY A 9 -16.11 -12.88 13.02
CA GLY A 9 -15.26 -12.73 11.86
C GLY A 9 -15.64 -11.48 11.07
N LEU A 10 -14.64 -10.67 10.71
CA LEU A 10 -14.88 -9.53 9.84
C LEU A 10 -15.37 -10.08 8.48
N PHE A 11 -16.53 -9.63 8.00
CA PHE A 11 -17.22 -10.17 6.82
C PHE A 11 -17.66 -11.65 6.93
N GLY A 12 -17.82 -12.19 8.15
CA GLY A 12 -18.23 -13.58 8.35
C GLY A 12 -17.12 -14.61 8.10
N ILE A 13 -15.87 -14.17 7.99
CA ILE A 13 -14.69 -15.04 7.83
C ILE A 13 -14.09 -15.29 9.22
N GLU A 14 -14.04 -16.54 9.65
CA GLU A 14 -13.50 -16.90 10.97
C GLU A 14 -11.97 -17.02 10.94
N ILE A 15 -11.32 -16.61 12.03
CA ILE A 15 -9.89 -16.77 12.22
C ILE A 15 -9.60 -18.21 12.64
N ASN A 16 -8.64 -18.86 11.96
CA ASN A 16 -8.14 -20.15 12.40
C ASN A 16 -6.99 -19.96 13.41
N SER A 17 -7.31 -20.09 14.70
CA SER A 17 -6.36 -19.88 15.80
C SER A 17 -5.17 -20.86 15.80
N SER A 18 -5.27 -22.00 15.13
CA SER A 18 -4.15 -22.96 15.02
C SER A 18 -3.05 -22.50 14.08
N LEU A 19 -3.35 -21.54 13.17
CA LEU A 19 -2.40 -20.87 12.29
C LEU A 19 -1.88 -19.56 12.92
N GLY A 20 -2.08 -19.38 14.22
CA GLY A 20 -1.66 -18.19 14.95
C GLY A 20 -0.16 -18.19 15.24
N THR A 21 0.51 -17.09 14.89
CA THR A 21 1.91 -16.82 15.27
C THR A 21 2.08 -16.68 16.79
N PRO A 22 3.30 -16.73 17.34
CA PRO A 22 3.56 -16.38 18.74
C PRO A 22 3.01 -14.99 19.12
N LEU A 23 2.97 -14.06 18.16
CA LEU A 23 2.34 -12.75 18.31
C LEU A 23 0.82 -12.87 18.52
N TYR A 24 0.14 -13.70 17.71
CA TYR A 24 -1.29 -13.98 17.87
C TYR A 24 -1.59 -14.57 19.25
N GLN A 25 -0.82 -15.57 19.68
CA GLN A 25 -1.01 -16.20 20.99
C GLN A 25 -0.82 -15.22 22.16
N ALA A 26 0.10 -14.26 22.01
CA ALA A 26 0.37 -13.25 23.03
C ALA A 26 -0.68 -12.12 23.09
N TYR A 27 -1.43 -11.85 22.02
CA TYR A 27 -2.23 -10.62 21.91
C TYR A 27 -3.68 -10.79 21.46
N ALA A 28 -4.13 -11.98 21.04
CA ALA A 28 -5.47 -12.21 20.48
C ALA A 28 -6.61 -11.79 21.43
N ASN A 29 -6.44 -11.97 22.74
CA ASN A 29 -7.50 -11.75 23.74
C ASN A 29 -7.19 -10.62 24.74
N ASN A 30 -6.12 -9.85 24.53
CA ASN A 30 -5.64 -8.87 25.51
C ASN A 30 -6.21 -7.46 25.32
N GLY A 31 -7.22 -7.29 24.45
CA GLY A 31 -7.79 -5.99 24.12
C GLY A 31 -6.74 -5.04 23.52
N PRO A 32 -6.91 -3.71 23.64
CA PRO A 32 -5.93 -2.74 23.13
C PRO A 32 -4.63 -2.86 23.93
N THR A 33 -3.57 -3.37 23.31
CA THR A 33 -2.26 -3.50 23.96
C THR A 33 -1.31 -2.41 23.49
N TRP A 34 -0.56 -1.81 24.43
CA TRP A 34 0.36 -0.73 24.10
C TRP A 34 1.41 -1.13 23.05
N HIS A 35 1.80 -2.41 23.04
CA HIS A 35 2.75 -2.96 22.07
C HIS A 35 2.25 -2.94 20.62
N ILE A 36 0.93 -2.96 20.37
CA ILE A 36 0.34 -2.87 19.03
C ILE A 36 -0.13 -1.44 18.75
N VAL A 37 -0.74 -0.79 19.75
CA VAL A 37 -1.26 0.58 19.60
C VAL A 37 -0.15 1.59 19.36
N LEU A 38 0.99 1.49 20.05
CA LEU A 38 2.11 2.42 19.87
C LEU A 38 2.67 2.41 18.43
N PRO A 39 3.10 1.27 17.84
CA PRO A 39 3.58 1.26 16.46
C PRO A 39 2.48 1.65 15.46
N ALA A 40 1.23 1.24 15.70
CA ALA A 40 0.12 1.65 14.84
C ALA A 40 -0.10 3.18 14.86
N SER A 41 0.01 3.81 16.03
CA SER A 41 -0.10 5.26 16.19
C SER A 41 1.04 6.01 15.50
N LEU A 42 2.28 5.53 15.66
CA LEU A 42 3.45 6.12 15.01
C LEU A 42 3.34 6.04 13.49
N LEU A 43 2.98 4.87 12.95
CA LEU A 43 2.76 4.69 11.50
C LEU A 43 1.61 5.56 10.99
N PHE A 44 0.53 5.70 11.76
CA PHE A 44 -0.59 6.56 11.40
C PHE A 44 -0.20 8.03 11.34
N ILE A 45 0.61 8.53 12.29
CA ILE A 45 1.12 9.91 12.26
C ILE A 45 1.98 10.13 11.02
N VAL A 46 2.90 9.21 10.72
CA VAL A 46 3.73 9.29 9.50
C VAL A 46 2.86 9.26 8.26
N ALA A 47 1.86 8.38 8.20
CA ALA A 47 0.92 8.27 7.10
C ALA A 47 0.10 9.56 6.92
N LEU A 48 -0.31 10.22 8.01
CA LEU A 48 -1.05 11.49 7.96
C LEU A 48 -0.22 12.59 7.28
N PHE A 49 1.04 12.76 7.71
CA PHE A 49 1.96 13.70 7.07
C PHE A 49 2.23 13.30 5.62
N GLY A 50 2.44 12.00 5.35
CA GLY A 50 2.61 11.47 4.02
C GLY A 50 1.46 11.80 3.09
N ILE A 51 0.21 11.60 3.53
CA ILE A 51 -1.00 11.90 2.75
C ILE A 51 -1.06 13.41 2.44
N ILE A 52 -0.86 14.26 3.44
CA ILE A 52 -0.95 15.72 3.28
C ILE A 52 0.13 16.24 2.31
N LEU A 53 1.41 15.89 2.57
CA LEU A 53 2.53 16.41 1.80
C LEU A 53 2.53 15.87 0.36
N ASN A 54 2.26 14.58 0.15
CA ASN A 54 2.17 14.01 -1.19
C ASN A 54 0.98 14.58 -1.97
N SER A 55 -0.17 14.81 -1.31
CA SER A 55 -1.32 15.47 -1.94
C SER A 55 -0.97 16.88 -2.41
N PHE A 56 -0.20 17.65 -1.64
CA PHE A 56 0.26 18.97 -2.08
C PHE A 56 1.13 18.90 -3.34
N VAL A 57 2.05 17.94 -3.43
CA VAL A 57 2.88 17.77 -4.63
C VAL A 57 2.02 17.48 -5.86
N VAL A 58 1.01 16.61 -5.73
CA VAL A 58 0.06 16.31 -6.80
C VAL A 58 -0.71 17.57 -7.21
N ILE A 59 -1.28 18.28 -6.24
CA ILE A 59 -2.08 19.50 -6.48
C ILE A 59 -1.22 20.57 -7.17
N VAL A 60 -0.01 20.85 -6.68
CA VAL A 60 0.88 21.87 -7.25
C VAL A 60 1.29 21.50 -8.67
N THR A 61 1.56 20.23 -8.95
CA THR A 61 1.92 19.75 -10.29
C THR A 61 0.75 19.88 -11.27
N ILE A 62 -0.48 19.62 -10.81
CA ILE A 62 -1.68 19.83 -11.63
C ILE A 62 -1.97 21.31 -11.80
N ALA A 63 -1.89 22.12 -10.75
CA ALA A 63 -2.23 23.54 -10.78
C ALA A 63 -1.25 24.38 -11.61
N THR A 64 0.02 23.97 -11.69
CA THR A 64 1.10 24.76 -12.30
C THR A 64 1.55 24.17 -13.64
N PRO A 65 1.14 24.74 -14.80
CA PRO A 65 1.46 24.15 -16.11
C PRO A 65 2.96 24.11 -16.41
N THR A 66 3.73 25.06 -15.89
CA THR A 66 5.19 25.15 -16.05
C THR A 66 5.92 23.99 -15.38
N LEU A 67 5.30 23.35 -14.38
CA LEU A 67 5.86 22.20 -13.68
C LEU A 67 5.49 20.86 -14.34
N ARG A 68 4.74 20.80 -15.44
CA ARG A 68 4.28 19.54 -16.04
C ARG A 68 5.31 18.85 -16.93
N GLY A 69 6.59 18.84 -16.55
CA GLY A 69 7.65 18.06 -17.22
C GLY A 69 7.48 16.54 -17.03
N SER A 70 8.18 15.71 -17.81
CA SER A 70 8.12 14.24 -17.70
C SER A 70 8.45 13.76 -16.28
N ALA A 71 9.63 14.14 -15.83
CA ALA A 71 10.09 14.38 -14.48
C ALA A 71 9.01 14.52 -13.39
N ASN A 72 8.33 15.67 -13.41
CA ASN A 72 7.41 16.07 -12.35
C ASN A 72 6.07 15.35 -12.48
N TYR A 73 5.68 14.95 -13.70
CA TYR A 73 4.53 14.09 -13.90
C TYR A 73 4.73 12.72 -13.25
N LEU A 74 5.88 12.08 -13.47
CA LEU A 74 6.20 10.80 -12.82
C LEU A 74 6.29 10.96 -11.30
N MET A 75 6.87 12.07 -10.82
CA MET A 75 6.88 12.39 -9.39
C MET A 75 5.47 12.56 -8.81
N ALA A 76 4.57 13.26 -9.51
CA ALA A 76 3.19 13.41 -9.08
C ALA A 76 2.45 12.07 -9.05
N LEU A 77 2.70 11.17 -10.01
CA LEU A 77 2.15 9.81 -9.96
C LEU A 77 2.68 9.01 -8.77
N ILE A 78 3.97 9.09 -8.47
CA ILE A 78 4.56 8.48 -7.27
C ILE A 78 3.87 9.00 -6.02
N CYS A 79 3.75 10.32 -5.86
CA CYS A 79 3.06 10.93 -4.73
C CYS A 79 1.58 10.49 -4.64
N PHE A 80 0.88 10.37 -5.76
CA PHE A 80 -0.49 9.85 -5.78
C PHE A 80 -0.56 8.39 -5.28
N CYS A 81 0.35 7.52 -5.73
CA CYS A 81 0.44 6.15 -5.27
C CYS A 81 0.83 6.04 -3.77
N GLU A 82 1.70 6.93 -3.29
CA GLU A 82 2.04 7.05 -1.87
C GLU A 82 0.84 7.44 -1.01
N VAL A 83 -0.06 8.32 -1.50
CA VAL A 83 -1.33 8.63 -0.80
C VAL A 83 -2.21 7.40 -0.67
N LEU A 84 -2.36 6.62 -1.75
CA LEU A 84 -3.10 5.36 -1.72
C LEU A 84 -2.45 4.35 -0.77
N HIS A 85 -1.13 4.21 -0.82
CA HIS A 85 -0.39 3.33 0.09
C HIS A 85 -0.61 3.74 1.56
N ALA A 86 -0.41 5.02 1.88
CA ALA A 86 -0.53 5.55 3.23
C ALA A 86 -1.93 5.38 3.84
N SER A 87 -2.99 5.34 3.02
CA SER A 87 -4.35 5.09 3.52
C SER A 87 -4.49 3.72 4.20
N GLY A 88 -3.65 2.73 3.85
CA GLY A 88 -3.65 1.42 4.50
C GLY A 88 -3.25 1.45 5.97
N HIS A 89 -2.35 2.35 6.37
CA HIS A 89 -1.96 2.50 7.78
C HIS A 89 -3.11 3.01 8.66
N SER A 90 -4.09 3.70 8.09
CA SER A 90 -5.31 4.10 8.81
C SER A 90 -6.14 2.89 9.23
N ILE A 91 -6.21 1.85 8.39
CA ILE A 91 -6.93 0.62 8.68
C ILE A 91 -6.25 -0.14 9.83
N PHE A 92 -4.92 -0.26 9.77
CA PHE A 92 -4.13 -0.86 10.86
C PHE A 92 -4.36 -0.14 12.20
N PHE A 93 -4.37 1.19 12.20
CA PHE A 93 -4.63 1.99 13.39
C PHE A 93 -6.02 1.76 13.99
N VAL A 94 -7.07 1.75 13.16
CA VAL A 94 -8.44 1.50 13.63
C VAL A 94 -8.55 0.10 14.26
N ILE A 95 -7.95 -0.91 13.64
CA ILE A 95 -7.98 -2.29 14.16
C ILE A 95 -7.23 -2.38 15.50
N ALA A 96 -6.05 -1.74 15.62
CA ALA A 96 -5.29 -1.70 16.86
C ALA A 96 -6.05 -1.01 18.01
N VAL A 97 -6.69 0.13 17.76
CA VAL A 97 -7.41 0.89 18.80
C VAL A 97 -8.71 0.21 19.23
N THR A 98 -9.40 -0.50 18.32
CA THR A 98 -10.61 -1.27 18.68
C THR A 98 -10.32 -2.49 19.55
N GLY A 99 -9.05 -2.87 19.73
CA GLY A 99 -8.64 -4.03 20.52
C GLY A 99 -8.89 -5.38 19.84
N LYS A 100 -9.43 -5.38 18.62
CA LYS A 100 -9.54 -6.57 17.75
C LYS A 100 -8.22 -6.77 17.01
N ASN A 101 -7.14 -6.95 17.76
CA ASN A 101 -5.75 -6.92 17.28
C ASN A 101 -5.44 -7.78 16.03
N PHE A 102 -6.29 -8.76 15.73
CA PHE A 102 -6.15 -9.64 14.57
C PHE A 102 -7.46 -9.76 13.79
N VAL A 103 -7.33 -9.80 12.47
CA VAL A 103 -8.40 -9.90 11.49
C VAL A 103 -8.03 -11.00 10.49
N PRO A 104 -8.98 -11.74 9.89
CA PRO A 104 -8.67 -12.70 8.84
C PRO A 104 -7.94 -12.05 7.65
N LEU A 105 -6.94 -12.73 7.10
CA LEU A 105 -6.12 -12.25 5.99
C LEU A 105 -6.94 -11.75 4.80
N LEU A 106 -7.96 -12.51 4.38
CA LEU A 106 -8.79 -12.11 3.24
C LEU A 106 -9.54 -10.80 3.53
N ALA A 107 -10.12 -10.67 4.73
CA ALA A 107 -10.83 -9.46 5.13
C ALA A 107 -9.90 -8.24 5.20
N ALA A 108 -8.70 -8.41 5.77
CA ALA A 108 -7.67 -7.37 5.81
C ALA A 108 -7.24 -6.96 4.39
N ASN A 109 -6.98 -7.93 3.51
CA ASN A 109 -6.59 -7.68 2.11
C ASN A 109 -7.67 -6.90 1.34
N LEU A 110 -8.94 -7.27 1.48
CA LEU A 110 -10.05 -6.58 0.80
C LEU A 110 -10.15 -5.10 1.20
N LEU A 111 -9.95 -4.78 2.47
CA LEU A 111 -9.94 -3.40 2.95
C LEU A 111 -8.70 -2.63 2.45
N MET A 112 -7.58 -3.32 2.23
CA MET A 112 -6.30 -2.73 1.83
C MET A 112 -6.02 -2.74 0.32
N ILE A 113 -6.95 -3.19 -0.53
CA ILE A 113 -6.82 -3.18 -2.00
C ILE A 113 -6.19 -1.88 -2.54
N PRO A 114 -6.71 -0.67 -2.23
CA PRO A 114 -6.14 0.56 -2.78
C PRO A 114 -4.70 0.81 -2.30
N SER A 115 -4.39 0.44 -1.05
CA SER A 115 -3.05 0.62 -0.48
C SER A 115 -2.03 -0.35 -1.06
N ILE A 116 -2.43 -1.61 -1.27
CA ILE A 116 -1.59 -2.63 -1.90
C ILE A 116 -1.32 -2.28 -3.36
N PHE A 117 -2.35 -1.84 -4.09
CA PHE A 117 -2.18 -1.34 -5.45
C PHE A 117 -1.23 -0.15 -5.49
N GLY A 118 -1.43 0.84 -4.62
CA GLY A 118 -0.58 2.02 -4.49
C GLY A 118 0.88 1.65 -4.26
N LEU A 119 1.15 0.75 -3.31
CA LEU A 119 2.51 0.28 -3.00
C LEU A 119 3.17 -0.41 -4.20
N CYS A 120 2.50 -1.38 -4.81
CA CYS A 120 3.06 -2.13 -5.93
C CYS A 120 3.31 -1.23 -7.15
N THR A 121 2.38 -0.33 -7.47
CA THR A 121 2.55 0.65 -8.55
C THR A 121 3.66 1.65 -8.24
N CYS A 122 3.79 2.11 -6.99
CA CYS A 122 4.83 3.05 -6.58
C CYS A 122 6.24 2.49 -6.84
N MET A 123 6.49 1.22 -6.48
CA MET A 123 7.78 0.58 -6.73
C MET A 123 8.16 0.57 -8.21
N SER A 124 7.21 0.26 -9.10
CA SER A 124 7.44 0.31 -10.55
C SER A 124 7.59 1.75 -11.07
N LEU A 125 6.85 2.71 -10.52
CA LEU A 125 6.97 4.12 -10.87
C LEU A 125 8.32 4.71 -10.47
N MET A 126 8.86 4.35 -9.30
CA MET A 126 10.20 4.76 -8.87
C MET A 126 11.27 4.24 -9.84
N LEU A 127 11.15 2.98 -10.27
CA LEU A 127 12.03 2.40 -11.29
C LEU A 127 11.90 3.13 -12.64
N SER A 128 10.67 3.39 -13.08
CA SER A 128 10.37 4.13 -14.31
C SER A 128 10.92 5.57 -14.27
N ALA A 129 10.77 6.26 -13.14
CA ALA A 129 11.32 7.60 -12.93
C ALA A 129 12.85 7.59 -12.95
N ALA A 130 13.49 6.62 -12.30
CA ALA A 130 14.94 6.45 -12.37
C ALA A 130 15.42 6.18 -13.80
N ALA A 131 14.69 5.35 -14.56
CA ALA A 131 14.98 5.07 -15.95
C ALA A 131 14.82 6.32 -16.86
N ASP A 132 13.76 7.12 -16.69
CA ASP A 132 13.58 8.41 -17.40
C ASP A 132 14.76 9.34 -17.14
N ARG A 133 15.25 9.42 -15.90
CA ARG A 133 16.41 10.25 -15.54
C ARG A 133 17.71 9.75 -16.12
N LEU A 134 17.94 8.45 -16.05
CA LEU A 134 19.12 7.85 -16.67
C LEU A 134 19.10 8.10 -18.19
N PHE A 135 17.94 7.96 -18.83
CA PHE A 135 17.78 8.22 -20.26
C PHE A 135 18.03 9.69 -20.64
N ALA A 136 17.52 10.62 -19.83
CA ALA A 136 17.76 12.05 -20.02
C ALA A 136 19.24 12.45 -19.91
N VAL A 137 20.00 11.78 -19.05
CA VAL A 137 21.45 12.04 -18.87
C VAL A 137 22.29 11.32 -19.91
N ALA A 138 21.98 10.06 -20.22
CA ALA A 138 22.79 9.24 -21.13
C ALA A 138 22.66 9.68 -22.59
N ILE A 139 21.46 10.07 -23.04
CA ILE A 139 21.20 10.44 -24.43
C ILE A 139 20.26 11.67 -24.49
N PRO A 140 20.75 12.87 -24.11
CA PRO A 140 19.91 14.06 -23.92
C PRO A 140 19.22 14.53 -25.21
N HIS A 141 19.88 14.38 -26.37
CA HIS A 141 19.29 14.79 -27.66
C HIS A 141 18.04 13.97 -27.99
N LEU A 142 18.09 12.66 -27.79
CA LEU A 142 17.01 11.74 -28.14
C LEU A 142 15.87 11.83 -27.11
N HIS A 143 16.20 11.97 -25.82
CA HIS A 143 15.21 12.24 -24.76
C HIS A 143 14.41 13.51 -25.05
N LYS A 144 15.10 14.60 -25.43
CA LYS A 144 14.46 15.87 -25.76
C LYS A 144 13.54 15.76 -26.98
N SER A 145 13.97 15.06 -28.04
CA SER A 145 13.14 14.83 -29.24
C SER A 145 11.84 14.12 -28.90
N ILE A 146 11.91 13.02 -28.16
CA ILE A 146 10.74 12.23 -27.75
C ILE A 146 9.80 13.04 -26.86
N CYS A 147 10.35 13.82 -25.91
CA CYS A 147 9.55 14.65 -25.02
C CYS A 147 8.86 15.83 -25.72
N ILE A 148 9.31 16.24 -26.91
CA ILE A 148 8.67 17.29 -27.71
C ILE A 148 7.61 16.67 -28.62
N GLU A 149 7.94 15.61 -29.34
CA GLU A 149 7.06 15.03 -30.38
C GLU A 149 6.00 14.08 -29.81
N HIS A 150 6.34 13.30 -28.77
CA HIS A 150 5.52 12.16 -28.32
C HIS A 150 5.31 12.11 -26.81
N LYS A 151 5.36 13.26 -26.13
CA LYS A 151 5.25 13.38 -24.66
C LYS A 151 4.11 12.58 -24.04
N ARG A 152 2.89 12.69 -24.58
CA ARG A 152 1.69 12.06 -24.00
C ARG A 152 1.76 10.54 -24.12
N THR A 153 2.21 10.02 -25.27
CA THR A 153 2.38 8.59 -25.50
C THR A 153 3.50 8.02 -24.63
N TYR A 154 4.61 8.73 -24.50
CA TYR A 154 5.73 8.33 -23.65
C TYR A 154 5.32 8.21 -22.17
N LEU A 155 4.68 9.24 -21.62
CA LEU A 155 4.23 9.23 -20.23
C LEU A 155 3.07 8.26 -20.01
N GLY A 156 2.18 8.11 -21.00
CA GLY A 156 1.12 7.11 -21.00
C GLY A 156 1.68 5.69 -20.93
N ALA A 157 2.71 5.37 -21.71
CA ALA A 157 3.36 4.06 -21.71
C ALA A 157 3.95 3.71 -20.33
N HIS A 158 4.65 4.65 -19.68
CA HIS A 158 5.14 4.47 -18.31
C HIS A 158 4.00 4.24 -17.31
N THR A 159 2.94 5.05 -17.42
CA THR A 159 1.77 4.93 -16.53
C THR A 159 1.09 3.57 -16.68
N ILE A 160 0.87 3.12 -17.91
CA ILE A 160 0.25 1.82 -18.22
C ILE A 160 1.13 0.67 -17.73
N PHE A 161 2.44 0.71 -18.01
CA PHE A 161 3.38 -0.29 -17.55
C PHE A 161 3.35 -0.43 -16.01
N CYS A 162 3.43 0.68 -15.28
CA CYS A 162 3.42 0.67 -13.82
C CYS A 162 2.06 0.23 -13.25
N ALA A 163 0.95 0.62 -13.90
CA ALA A 163 -0.38 0.16 -13.52
C ALA A 163 -0.56 -1.35 -13.72
N LEU A 164 -0.02 -1.91 -14.80
CA LEU A 164 -0.01 -3.36 -15.03
C LEU A 164 0.83 -4.10 -13.97
N CYS A 165 2.02 -3.61 -13.64
CA CYS A 165 2.84 -4.17 -12.57
C CYS A 165 2.13 -4.12 -11.22
N GLY A 166 1.48 -2.99 -10.89
CA GLY A 166 0.69 -2.85 -9.67
C GLY A 166 -0.50 -3.81 -9.62
N SER A 167 -1.20 -3.96 -10.74
CA SER A 167 -2.35 -4.87 -10.87
C SER A 167 -1.91 -6.33 -10.73
N TYR A 168 -0.75 -6.69 -11.29
CA TYR A 168 -0.17 -8.02 -11.14
C TYR A 168 0.21 -8.32 -9.68
N GLY A 169 0.84 -7.37 -8.98
CA GLY A 169 1.14 -7.48 -7.56
C GLY A 169 -0.12 -7.66 -6.70
N LEU A 170 -1.14 -6.83 -6.94
CA LEU A 170 -2.44 -6.93 -6.27
C LEU A 170 -3.12 -8.29 -6.54
N TYR A 171 -3.07 -8.78 -7.78
CA TYR A 171 -3.61 -10.08 -8.15
C TYR A 171 -2.92 -11.21 -7.37
N PHE A 172 -1.59 -11.20 -7.33
CA PHE A 172 -0.82 -12.23 -6.62
C PHE A 172 -1.16 -12.26 -5.11
N ILE A 173 -1.18 -11.10 -4.46
CA ILE A 173 -1.50 -10.97 -3.03
C ILE A 173 -2.95 -11.37 -2.75
N THR A 174 -3.88 -11.02 -3.64
CA THR A 174 -5.29 -11.39 -3.49
C THR A 174 -5.50 -12.88 -3.71
N ALA A 175 -4.87 -13.49 -4.71
CA ALA A 175 -4.92 -14.92 -4.94
C ALA A 175 -4.33 -15.71 -3.75
N PHE A 176 -3.25 -15.22 -3.15
CA PHE A 176 -2.69 -15.77 -1.92
C PHE A 176 -3.67 -15.64 -0.75
N SER A 177 -4.28 -14.46 -0.56
CA SER A 177 -5.22 -14.19 0.52
C SER A 177 -6.50 -15.04 0.42
N ILE A 178 -6.98 -15.36 -0.79
CA ILE A 178 -8.13 -16.25 -1.00
C ILE A 178 -7.78 -17.69 -0.57
N LYS A 179 -6.57 -18.17 -0.90
CA LYS A 179 -6.13 -19.53 -0.49
C LYS A 179 -5.92 -19.65 1.03
N ASN A 180 -5.51 -18.55 1.66
CA ASN A 180 -5.12 -18.50 3.08
C ASN A 180 -6.05 -17.59 3.91
N ALA A 181 -7.35 -17.61 3.62
CA ALA A 181 -8.30 -16.61 4.13
C ALA A 181 -8.34 -16.45 5.66
N ASN A 182 -8.08 -17.55 6.39
CA ASN A 182 -8.29 -17.63 7.83
C ASN A 182 -7.02 -17.35 8.67
N ILE A 183 -5.88 -16.99 8.05
CA ILE A 183 -4.66 -16.64 8.78
C ILE A 183 -4.91 -15.33 9.56
N PRO A 184 -4.63 -15.29 10.87
CA PRO A 184 -4.74 -14.06 11.65
C PRO A 184 -3.61 -13.09 11.29
N VAL A 185 -3.99 -11.87 10.87
CA VAL A 185 -3.04 -10.79 10.61
C VAL A 185 -3.44 -9.53 11.36
N THR A 186 -2.47 -8.67 11.67
CA THR A 186 -2.74 -7.39 12.33
C THR A 186 -3.39 -6.36 11.41
N ALA A 187 -3.56 -6.70 10.12
CA ALA A 187 -3.91 -5.78 9.04
C ALA A 187 -2.85 -4.69 8.79
N CYS A 188 -1.61 -4.91 9.24
CA CYS A 188 -0.45 -4.20 8.72
C CYS A 188 -0.10 -4.74 7.32
N ILE A 189 0.21 -3.85 6.38
CA ILE A 189 0.57 -4.24 5.00
C ILE A 189 1.81 -5.14 4.95
N ALA A 190 2.75 -4.96 5.88
CA ALA A 190 3.95 -5.79 5.98
C ALA A 190 3.62 -7.25 6.32
N ASP A 191 2.59 -7.48 7.14
CA ASP A 191 2.16 -8.83 7.50
C ASP A 191 1.49 -9.53 6.30
N ILE A 192 0.73 -8.79 5.50
CA ILE A 192 0.11 -9.31 4.27
C ILE A 192 1.17 -9.72 3.24
N LEU A 193 2.24 -8.93 3.13
CA LEU A 193 3.32 -9.20 2.17
C LEU A 193 4.24 -10.34 2.60
N ASN A 194 4.37 -10.60 3.91
CA ASN A 194 5.25 -11.63 4.47
C ASN A 194 4.66 -13.05 4.48
N GLY A 195 3.64 -13.33 3.66
CA GLY A 195 2.81 -14.55 3.68
C GLY A 195 3.51 -15.92 3.75
N ASP A 196 4.82 -16.02 3.52
CA ASP A 196 5.60 -17.27 3.61
C ASP A 196 6.22 -17.55 5.00
N LYS A 197 6.13 -16.62 5.96
CA LYS A 197 6.73 -16.77 7.31
C LYS A 197 5.76 -16.55 8.48
N LEU A 198 4.45 -16.59 8.21
CA LEU A 198 3.41 -16.57 9.24
C LEU A 198 3.01 -18.00 9.62
#